data_AF-A0A0D2NNL6-F1
#
_entry.id   AF-A0A0D2NNL6-F1
#
_cell.length_a   1.000
_cell.length_b   1.000
_cell.length_c   1.000
_cell.angle_alpha   90.00
_cell.angle_beta   90.00
_cell.angle_gamma   90.00
#
_symmetry.space_group_name_H-M   'P 1'
#
loop_
_entity.id
_entity.type
_entity.pdbx_description
1 polymer ?
#
loop_
_entity_poly.entity_id
_entity_poly.type
_entity_poly.pdbx_seq_one_letter_code
_entity_poly.pdbx_strand_id
1 'polypeptide(L)'
;MIVTSHSSFFVIDHHYKTPVDALLPVAQVTMFLAVVCSVMMGISRRLGDFLMKMLTINLRIAFEQTRKPEEGPTLLQQDILSGLPKTIETALSQFDLDVKTTVYAVCEVCHCTYAP
;
A
#
# COMPACT_ATOMS: atom_id res chain seq x y z
N MET A 1 -43.14 -41.84 -12.82
CA MET A 1 -42.44 -40.79 -13.58
C MET A 1 -41.88 -39.78 -12.60
N ILE A 2 -40.63 -39.97 -12.16
CA ILE A 2 -39.87 -38.97 -11.40
C ILE A 2 -38.46 -39.05 -11.97
N VAL A 3 -38.09 -38.01 -12.73
CA VAL A 3 -36.74 -37.82 -13.26
C VAL A 3 -35.93 -37.18 -12.15
N THR A 4 -35.04 -37.96 -11.52
CA THR A 4 -34.04 -37.41 -10.59
C THR A 4 -32.88 -36.88 -11.42
N SER A 5 -32.88 -35.55 -11.60
CA SER A 5 -31.80 -34.77 -12.21
C SER A 5 -30.49 -34.98 -11.44
N HIS A 6 -29.51 -35.62 -12.08
CA HIS A 6 -28.15 -35.75 -11.58
C HIS A 6 -27.44 -34.41 -11.79
N SER A 7 -27.50 -33.54 -10.79
CA SER A 7 -26.81 -32.26 -10.81
C SER A 7 -25.34 -32.50 -10.46
N SER A 8 -24.51 -32.71 -11.47
CA SER A 8 -23.06 -32.77 -11.31
C SER A 8 -22.54 -31.38 -10.94
N PHE A 9 -22.39 -31.11 -9.64
CA PHE A 9 -21.76 -29.91 -9.13
C PHE A 9 -20.26 -29.98 -9.47
N PHE A 10 -19.84 -29.25 -10.52
CA PHE A 10 -18.44 -29.12 -10.89
C PHE A 10 -17.81 -28.07 -9.96
N VAL A 11 -17.11 -28.53 -8.91
CA VAL A 11 -16.37 -27.67 -7.98
C VAL A 11 -15.09 -27.21 -8.69
N ILE A 12 -15.12 -26.00 -9.27
CA ILE A 12 -13.97 -25.35 -9.95
C ILE A 12 -13.04 -24.66 -8.93
N ASP A 13 -12.95 -25.17 -7.70
CA ASP A 13 -12.34 -24.45 -6.55
C ASP A 13 -10.84 -24.78 -6.34
N HIS A 14 -10.15 -25.25 -7.39
CA HIS A 14 -8.77 -25.76 -7.27
C HIS A 14 -7.77 -25.14 -8.23
N HIS A 15 -7.98 -23.90 -8.70
CA HIS A 15 -7.09 -23.36 -9.73
C HIS A 15 -6.48 -21.98 -9.54
N TYR A 16 -6.50 -21.41 -8.33
CA TYR A 16 -5.62 -20.28 -7.99
C TYR A 16 -5.20 -20.34 -6.52
N LYS A 17 -4.44 -21.37 -6.13
CA LYS A 17 -3.59 -21.24 -4.93
C LYS A 17 -2.28 -20.62 -5.39
N THR A 18 -2.18 -19.31 -5.32
CA THR A 18 -0.89 -18.67 -5.51
C THR A 18 -0.03 -18.97 -4.28
N PRO A 19 1.30 -19.15 -4.42
CA PRO A 19 2.18 -19.38 -3.28
C PRO A 19 2.15 -18.24 -2.24
N VAL A 20 1.58 -17.09 -2.63
CA VAL A 20 1.29 -15.96 -1.77
C VAL A 20 0.17 -16.24 -0.75
N ASP A 21 -0.81 -17.09 -1.09
CA ASP A 21 -1.97 -17.39 -0.24
C ASP A 21 -1.62 -18.28 0.96
N ALA A 22 -0.43 -18.88 0.96
CA ALA A 22 0.12 -19.64 2.08
C ALA A 22 0.83 -18.76 3.13
N LEU A 23 0.98 -17.46 2.84
CA LEU A 23 1.68 -16.53 3.72
C LEU A 23 0.72 -15.80 4.65
N LEU A 24 1.26 -15.32 5.77
CA LEU A 24 0.52 -14.44 6.65
C LEU A 24 0.06 -13.19 5.89
N PRO A 25 -1.16 -12.67 6.12
CA PRO A 25 -1.68 -11.51 5.39
C PRO A 25 -0.73 -10.30 5.43
N VAL A 26 -0.03 -10.09 6.55
CA VAL A 26 1.02 -9.06 6.67
C VAL A 26 2.16 -9.27 5.68
N ALA A 27 2.64 -10.51 5.53
CA ALA A 27 3.71 -10.85 4.62
C ALA A 27 3.27 -10.67 3.15
N GLN A 28 2.02 -11.02 2.83
CA GLN A 28 1.46 -10.81 1.49
C GLN A 28 1.41 -9.33 1.12
N VAL A 29 0.89 -8.48 2.00
CA VAL A 29 0.78 -7.03 1.72
C VAL A 29 2.18 -6.36 1.74
N THR A 30 3.12 -6.83 2.57
CA THR A 30 4.51 -6.34 2.56
C THR A 30 5.25 -6.70 1.28
N MET A 31 5.10 -7.93 0.78
CA MET A 31 5.71 -8.34 -0.49
C MET A 31 5.10 -7.58 -1.68
N PHE A 32 3.78 -7.39 -1.69
CA PHE A 32 3.12 -6.57 -2.70
C PHE A 32 3.67 -5.14 -2.69
N LEU A 33 3.86 -4.56 -1.51
CA LEU A 33 4.47 -3.24 -1.34
C LEU A 33 5.89 -3.19 -1.91
N ALA A 34 6.72 -4.20 -1.62
CA ALA A 34 8.09 -4.29 -2.13
C ALA A 34 8.13 -4.38 -3.66
N VAL A 35 7.23 -5.18 -4.27
CA VAL A 35 7.10 -5.28 -5.74
C VAL A 35 6.70 -3.93 -6.34
N VAL A 36 5.69 -3.27 -5.79
CA VAL A 36 5.25 -1.94 -6.25
C VAL A 36 6.39 -0.91 -6.12
N CYS A 37 7.12 -0.89 -5.01
CA CYS A 37 8.28 -0.01 -4.84
C CYS A 37 9.39 -0.29 -5.86
N SER A 38 9.69 -1.57 -6.14
CA SER A 38 10.75 -1.97 -7.06
C SER A 38 10.46 -1.61 -8.52
N VAL A 39 9.20 -1.74 -8.94
CA VAL A 39 8.75 -1.40 -10.30
C VAL A 39 8.79 0.10 -10.54
N MET A 40 8.62 0.89 -9.49
CA MET A 40 8.29 2.29 -9.66
C MET A 40 9.49 3.24 -9.57
N MET A 41 10.74 2.78 -9.43
CA MET A 41 11.97 3.61 -9.43
C MET A 41 11.84 5.02 -10.06
N GLY A 42 11.57 6.04 -9.22
CA GLY A 42 11.49 7.47 -9.59
C GLY A 42 10.18 8.22 -9.27
N ILE A 43 9.57 8.05 -8.08
CA ILE A 43 8.11 8.15 -8.01
C ILE A 43 7.52 9.51 -7.58
N SER A 44 6.55 9.92 -8.39
CA SER A 44 5.49 10.92 -8.18
C SER A 44 4.78 10.84 -6.81
N ARG A 45 4.34 11.99 -6.30
CA ARG A 45 3.66 12.16 -5.00
C ARG A 45 2.47 11.19 -4.80
N ARG A 46 1.73 10.90 -5.88
CA ARG A 46 0.53 10.04 -5.84
C ARG A 46 0.81 8.62 -5.39
N LEU A 47 1.98 8.05 -5.73
CA LEU A 47 2.28 6.71 -5.25
C LEU A 47 2.85 6.73 -3.82
N GLY A 48 3.57 7.77 -3.43
CA GLY A 48 3.97 7.91 -2.04
C GLY A 48 2.77 7.82 -1.10
N ASP A 49 1.67 8.49 -1.44
CA ASP A 49 0.41 8.38 -0.69
C ASP A 49 -0.20 6.96 -0.71
N PHE A 50 -0.07 6.26 -1.83
CA PHE A 50 -0.50 4.86 -1.95
C PHE A 50 0.32 3.95 -1.02
N LEU A 51 1.66 4.12 -0.99
CA LEU A 51 2.55 3.36 -0.12
C LEU A 51 2.24 3.64 1.35
N MET A 52 2.01 4.89 1.75
CA MET A 52 1.63 5.24 3.12
C MET A 52 0.32 4.56 3.56
N LYS A 53 -0.68 4.50 2.68
CA LYS A 53 -1.93 3.79 2.95
C LYS A 53 -1.72 2.28 3.07
N MET A 54 -0.92 1.68 2.21
CA MET A 54 -0.61 0.24 2.28
C MET A 54 0.20 -0.13 3.53
N LEU A 55 1.14 0.71 3.96
CA LEU A 55 1.86 0.53 5.22
C LEU A 55 0.91 0.60 6.43
N THR A 56 -0.03 1.54 6.43
CA THR A 56 -1.04 1.66 7.48
C THR A 56 -1.91 0.39 7.57
N ILE A 57 -2.31 -0.17 6.42
CA ILE A 57 -3.07 -1.43 6.36
C ILE A 57 -2.24 -2.60 6.89
N ASN A 58 -0.97 -2.72 6.47
CA ASN A 58 -0.05 -3.75 6.98
C ASN A 58 0.04 -3.73 8.51
N LEU A 59 0.21 -2.55 9.10
CA LEU A 59 0.33 -2.39 10.55
C LEU A 59 -0.96 -2.77 11.28
N ARG A 60 -2.13 -2.41 10.73
CA ARG A 60 -3.42 -2.85 11.28
C ARG A 60 -3.54 -4.37 11.30
N ILE A 61 -3.25 -5.01 10.18
CA ILE A 61 -3.31 -6.47 10.06
C ILE A 61 -2.30 -7.13 11.02
N ALA A 62 -1.10 -6.57 11.17
CA ALA A 62 -0.09 -7.10 12.10
C ALA A 62 -0.51 -6.99 13.56
N PHE A 63 -1.17 -5.89 13.92
CA PHE A 63 -1.73 -5.67 15.26
C PHE A 63 -2.92 -6.58 15.54
N GLU A 64 -3.75 -6.88 14.55
CA GLU A 64 -4.85 -7.83 14.66
C GLU A 64 -4.34 -9.27 14.81
N GLN A 65 -3.28 -9.65 14.09
CA GLN A 65 -2.75 -11.01 14.12
C GLN A 65 -2.05 -11.38 15.44
N THR A 66 -1.51 -10.40 16.16
CA THR A 66 -0.80 -10.62 17.43
C THR A 66 -1.74 -10.67 18.64
N ARG A 67 -3.06 -10.49 18.44
CA ARG A 67 -4.02 -10.34 19.53
C ARG A 67 -5.18 -11.32 19.49
N LYS A 68 -5.83 -11.47 20.65
CA LYS A 68 -7.07 -12.22 20.79
C LYS A 68 -8.21 -11.45 20.12
N PRO A 69 -9.14 -12.13 19.42
CA PRO A 69 -10.23 -11.48 18.65
C PRO A 69 -11.20 -10.64 19.49
N GLU A 70 -11.09 -10.68 20.82
CA GLU A 70 -12.04 -10.10 21.78
C GLU A 70 -11.55 -8.76 22.35
N GLU A 71 -10.29 -8.38 22.08
CA GLU A 71 -9.71 -7.11 22.49
C GLU A 71 -9.48 -6.19 21.29
N GLY A 72 -10.22 -5.07 21.24
CA GLY A 72 -9.95 -3.98 20.29
C GLY A 72 -8.55 -3.37 20.48
N PRO A 73 -8.03 -2.58 19.52
CA PRO A 73 -6.62 -2.16 19.47
C PRO A 73 -6.15 -1.45 20.74
N THR A 74 -4.93 -1.76 21.20
CA THR A 74 -4.37 -1.24 22.46
C THR A 74 -4.16 0.26 22.31
N LEU A 75 -4.16 1.03 23.41
CA LEU A 75 -3.86 2.46 23.37
C LEU A 75 -2.54 2.74 22.63
N LEU A 76 -1.50 1.94 22.89
CA LEU A 76 -0.23 2.03 22.17
C LEU A 76 -0.36 1.78 20.66
N GLN A 77 -1.19 0.82 20.24
CA GLN A 77 -1.41 0.52 18.82
C GLN A 77 -2.19 1.64 18.13
N GLN A 78 -3.17 2.23 18.82
CA GLN A 78 -3.91 3.39 18.33
C GLN A 78 -3.01 4.63 18.21
N ASP A 79 -2.12 4.84 19.19
CA ASP A 79 -1.12 5.90 19.15
C ASP A 79 -0.16 5.72 17.97
N ILE A 80 0.34 4.50 17.74
CA ILE A 80 1.20 4.20 16.58
C ILE A 80 0.44 4.45 15.27
N LEU A 81 -0.79 3.97 15.13
CA LEU A 81 -1.58 4.14 13.91
C LEU A 81 -1.97 5.61 13.65
N SER A 82 -2.21 6.39 14.70
CA SER A 82 -2.57 7.81 14.58
C SER A 82 -1.37 8.70 14.28
N GLY A 83 -0.17 8.31 14.73
CA GLY A 83 1.09 9.00 14.45
C GLY A 83 1.62 8.81 13.02
N LEU A 84 1.09 7.85 12.26
CA LEU A 84 1.54 7.60 10.89
C LEU A 84 1.14 8.75 9.95
N PRO A 85 2.08 9.23 9.13
CA PRO A 85 1.76 10.19 8.08
C PRO A 85 0.75 9.59 7.10
N LYS A 86 -0.30 10.34 6.76
CA LYS A 86 -1.33 9.89 5.80
C LYS A 86 -0.94 10.14 4.35
N THR A 87 0.02 11.04 4.13
CA THR A 87 0.54 11.41 2.83
C THR A 87 2.06 11.38 2.84
N ILE A 88 2.66 11.18 1.68
CA ILE A 88 4.12 11.20 1.53
C ILE A 88 4.70 12.58 1.83
N GLU A 89 3.95 13.65 1.56
CA GLU A 89 4.37 15.03 1.88
C GLU A 89 4.53 15.23 3.39
N THR A 90 3.60 14.68 4.17
CA THR A 90 3.67 14.72 5.64
C THR A 90 4.82 13.85 6.15
N ALA A 91 5.10 12.72 5.50
CA ALA A 91 6.25 11.90 5.84
C ALA A 91 7.57 12.64 5.52
N LEU A 92 7.69 13.21 4.33
CA LEU A 92 8.87 13.95 3.89
C LEU A 92 9.14 15.17 4.78
N SER A 93 8.10 15.91 5.18
CA SER A 93 8.27 17.06 6.07
C SER A 93 8.74 16.68 7.48
N GLN A 94 8.36 15.50 7.98
CA GLN A 94 8.90 14.97 9.25
C GLN A 94 10.39 14.66 9.18
N PHE A 95 10.92 14.35 7.99
CA PHE A 95 12.34 14.10 7.75
C PHE A 95 13.09 15.32 7.19
N ASP A 96 12.43 16.48 7.10
CA ASP A 96 12.97 17.70 6.45
C ASP A 96 13.44 17.46 5.00
N LEU A 97 12.75 16.55 4.30
CA LEU A 97 13.01 16.19 2.90
C LEU A 97 12.06 16.90 1.93
N ASP A 98 11.45 18.00 2.36
CA ASP A 98 10.51 18.76 1.53
C ASP A 98 11.27 19.43 0.39
N VAL A 99 11.21 18.85 -0.80
CA VAL A 99 11.95 19.34 -1.97
C VAL A 99 11.35 20.66 -2.41
N LYS A 100 12.06 21.76 -2.14
CA LYS A 100 11.74 23.09 -2.69
C LYS A 100 12.07 23.12 -4.18
N THR A 101 11.09 22.85 -5.03
CA THR A 101 11.22 23.05 -6.47
C THR A 101 10.84 24.47 -6.85
N THR A 102 11.76 25.22 -7.46
CA THR A 102 11.49 26.51 -8.08
C THR A 102 11.26 26.30 -9.58
N VAL A 103 10.13 26.77 -10.10
CA VAL A 103 9.81 26.64 -11.53
C VAL A 103 10.53 27.74 -12.31
N TYR A 104 11.38 27.36 -13.26
CA TYR A 104 12.04 28.28 -14.18
C TYR A 104 11.33 28.23 -15.54
N ALA A 105 11.20 29.38 -16.19
CA ALA A 105 10.76 29.42 -17.58
C ALA A 105 11.93 29.05 -18.51
N VAL A 106 11.69 28.19 -19.50
CA VAL A 106 12.69 27.83 -20.52
C VAL A 106 12.21 28.35 -21.86
N CYS A 107 13.01 29.17 -22.53
CA CYS A 107 12.71 29.59 -23.90
C CYS A 107 12.99 28.43 -24.88
N GLU A 108 12.02 28.05 -25.70
CA GLU A 108 12.17 26.96 -26.67
C GLU A 108 13.10 27.28 -27.83
N VAL A 109 13.35 28.57 -28.09
CA VAL A 109 14.18 29.03 -29.22
C VAL A 109 15.66 29.16 -28.85
N CYS A 110 15.97 29.67 -27.65
CA CYS A 110 17.34 29.88 -27.20
C CYS A 110 17.78 28.96 -26.05
N HIS A 111 16.87 28.14 -25.51
CA HIS A 111 17.10 27.22 -24.39
C HIS A 111 17.65 27.88 -23.11
N CYS A 112 17.51 29.20 -22.96
CA CYS A 112 17.86 29.90 -21.73
C CYS A 112 16.79 29.67 -20.65
N THR A 113 17.24 29.51 -19.40
CA THR A 113 16.41 29.47 -18.20
C THR A 113 16.26 30.87 -17.61
N TYR A 114 15.03 31.23 -17.23
CA TYR A 114 14.70 32.50 -16.60
C TYR A 114 14.16 32.26 -15.20
N ALA A 115 14.62 33.07 -14.24
CA ALA A 115 14.15 33.03 -12.87
C ALA A 115 12.62 33.27 -12.80
N PRO A 116 11.93 32.76 -11.75
CA PRO A 116 10.50 32.93 -11.56
C PRO A 116 10.06 34.40 -11.51
#